data_AF-A0A8S9NXD2-F1
#
_entry.id   AF-A0A8S9NXD2-F1
#
_cell.length_a   1.000
_cell.length_b   1.000
_cell.length_c   1.000
_cell.angle_alpha   90.00
_cell.angle_beta   90.00
_cell.angle_gamma   90.00
#
_symmetry.space_group_name_H-M   'P 1'
#
loop_
_entity.id
_entity.type
_entity.pdbx_description
1 polymer ?
#
loop_
_entity_poly.entity_id
_entity_poly.type
_entity_poly.pdbx_seq_one_letter_code
_entity_poly.pdbx_strand_id
1 'polypeptide(L)'
;MTETMIRKKPGMASVKDMPLLQDGPPPGGFLPVRFARRISNTGPSAMAIFRCFCLGGMYQVGQGNKIRRALKEEKYAARRAILPILQAEEDERFVSEWNKYLDYEADVMKDVPGWKVGENVKLGFLHR
;
A
#
# COMPACT_ATOMS: atom_id res chain seq x y z
N MET A 1 -6.94 -87.93 10.83
CA MET A 1 -6.99 -88.72 9.58
C MET A 1 -8.27 -88.52 8.77
N THR A 2 -9.24 -87.71 9.20
CA THR A 2 -10.52 -87.47 8.48
C THR A 2 -10.43 -86.37 7.42
N GLU A 3 -9.48 -85.45 7.55
CA GLU A 3 -9.33 -84.32 6.61
C GLU A 3 -8.99 -84.75 5.18
N THR A 4 -8.32 -85.90 5.03
CA THR A 4 -7.98 -86.48 3.72
C THR A 4 -9.22 -86.95 2.95
N MET A 5 -10.32 -87.26 3.65
CA MET A 5 -11.59 -87.61 3.02
C MET A 5 -12.40 -86.38 2.62
N ILE A 6 -12.28 -85.29 3.38
CA ILE A 6 -13.01 -84.03 3.15
C ILE A 6 -12.37 -83.22 2.02
N ARG A 7 -11.05 -83.05 2.03
CA ARG A 7 -10.29 -82.29 1.02
C ARG A 7 -9.72 -83.22 -0.04
N LYS A 8 -10.56 -84.05 -0.63
CA LYS A 8 -10.14 -85.08 -1.59
C LYS A 8 -9.97 -84.50 -2.99
N LYS A 9 -8.80 -84.70 -3.60
CA LYS A 9 -8.57 -84.49 -5.04
C LYS A 9 -8.39 -85.84 -5.73
N PRO A 10 -9.02 -86.10 -6.89
CA PRO A 10 -8.80 -87.35 -7.64
C PRO A 10 -7.33 -87.46 -8.07
N GLY A 11 -6.70 -88.61 -7.81
CA GLY A 11 -5.29 -88.88 -8.15
C GLY A 11 -4.24 -88.51 -7.10
N MET A 12 -4.64 -88.20 -5.86
CA MET A 12 -3.73 -87.87 -4.76
C MET A 12 -2.98 -89.12 -4.26
N ALA A 13 -1.64 -89.14 -4.38
CA ALA A 13 -0.80 -90.26 -3.93
C ALA A 13 -0.32 -90.11 -2.47
N SER A 14 -0.27 -88.87 -1.96
CA SER A 14 0.20 -88.55 -0.61
C SER A 14 -0.64 -87.45 0.03
N VAL A 15 -0.66 -87.42 1.36
CA VAL A 15 -1.38 -86.41 2.16
C VAL A 15 -0.87 -84.98 1.89
N LYS A 16 0.36 -84.82 1.38
CA LYS A 16 0.95 -83.51 1.07
C LYS A 16 0.32 -82.81 -0.13
N ASP A 17 -0.30 -83.55 -1.05
CA ASP A 17 -0.87 -83.00 -2.29
C ASP A 17 -2.34 -82.58 -2.13
N MET A 18 -2.77 -82.42 -0.88
CA MET A 18 -4.13 -81.99 -0.54
C MET A 18 -4.39 -80.56 -1.04
N PRO A 19 -5.53 -80.29 -1.69
CA PRO A 19 -5.87 -78.95 -2.15
C PRO A 19 -6.03 -77.99 -0.96
N LEU A 20 -5.29 -76.88 -1.02
CA LEU A 20 -5.36 -75.77 -0.09
C LEU A 20 -5.74 -74.52 -0.88
N LEU A 21 -7.01 -74.14 -0.82
CA LEU A 21 -7.49 -72.85 -1.32
C LEU A 21 -7.62 -71.92 -0.12
N GLN A 22 -6.71 -70.95 -0.02
CA GLN A 22 -6.70 -69.93 1.02
C GLN A 22 -6.95 -68.57 0.37
N ASP A 23 -7.62 -67.67 1.09
CA ASP A 23 -7.74 -66.28 0.66
C ASP A 23 -6.36 -65.63 0.71
N GLY A 24 -5.82 -65.33 -0.47
CA GLY A 24 -4.50 -64.74 -0.65
C GLY A 24 -4.55 -63.53 -1.58
N PRO A 25 -3.49 -62.71 -1.58
CA PRO A 25 -3.36 -61.68 -2.59
C PRO A 25 -3.34 -62.33 -3.99
N PRO A 26 -3.84 -61.63 -5.02
CA PRO A 26 -3.76 -62.13 -6.39
C PRO A 26 -2.30 -62.37 -6.79
N PRO A 27 -2.02 -63.31 -7.71
CA PRO A 27 -0.68 -63.50 -8.23
C PRO A 27 -0.19 -62.20 -8.88
N GLY A 28 0.73 -61.49 -8.21
CA GLY A 28 1.19 -60.15 -8.58
C GLY A 28 0.99 -59.06 -7.51
N GLY A 29 0.25 -59.35 -6.43
CA GLY A 29 0.04 -58.42 -5.31
C GLY A 29 -0.92 -57.27 -5.62
N PHE A 30 -1.09 -56.35 -4.65
CA PHE A 30 -1.91 -55.15 -4.81
C PHE A 30 -1.09 -53.97 -5.33
N LEU A 31 -1.77 -53.01 -5.96
CA LEU A 31 -1.16 -51.75 -6.36
C LEU A 31 -0.59 -51.02 -5.13
N PRO A 32 0.56 -50.33 -5.27
CA PRO A 32 1.17 -49.61 -4.16
C PRO A 32 0.29 -48.42 -3.76
N VAL A 33 -0.38 -48.56 -2.62
CA VAL A 33 -1.16 -47.48 -2.02
C VAL A 33 -0.20 -46.43 -1.48
N ARG A 34 -0.33 -45.20 -1.97
CA ARG A 34 0.49 -44.08 -1.52
C ARG A 34 -0.07 -43.57 -0.18
N PHE A 35 0.64 -43.85 0.90
CA PHE A 35 0.24 -43.45 2.26
C PHE A 35 0.85 -42.12 2.71
N ALA A 36 1.93 -41.67 2.05
CA ALA A 36 2.65 -40.46 2.44
C ALA A 36 1.96 -39.18 1.95
N ARG A 37 1.91 -38.17 2.81
CA ARG A 37 1.41 -36.82 2.47
C ARG A 37 2.34 -36.17 1.43
N ARG A 38 1.76 -35.62 0.36
CA ARG A 38 2.46 -34.77 -0.62
C ARG A 38 1.78 -33.42 -0.70
N ILE A 39 2.45 -32.38 -0.20
CA ILE A 39 2.03 -30.99 -0.38
C ILE A 39 2.95 -30.41 -1.45
N SER A 40 2.37 -29.89 -2.54
CA SER A 40 3.14 -29.23 -3.58
C SER A 40 3.48 -27.79 -3.16
N ASN A 41 4.77 -27.47 -3.09
CA ASN A 41 5.26 -26.10 -2.87
C ASN A 41 5.54 -25.40 -4.21
N THR A 42 4.66 -25.57 -5.20
CA THR A 42 4.81 -25.02 -6.56
C THR A 42 4.45 -23.53 -6.66
N GLY A 43 4.62 -22.80 -5.56
CA GLY A 43 4.45 -21.35 -5.53
C GLY A 43 5.64 -20.61 -6.16
N PRO A 44 5.46 -19.36 -6.57
CA PRO A 44 6.57 -18.52 -7.03
C PRO A 44 7.61 -18.37 -5.91
N SER A 45 8.89 -18.47 -6.27
CA SER A 45 10.00 -18.22 -5.35
C SER A 45 9.84 -16.85 -4.68
N ALA A 46 10.24 -16.76 -3.41
CA ALA A 46 10.25 -15.49 -2.67
C ALA A 46 10.98 -14.38 -3.43
N MET A 47 12.00 -14.72 -4.23
CA MET A 47 12.72 -13.75 -5.03
C MET A 47 11.91 -13.23 -6.22
N ALA A 48 11.07 -14.07 -6.83
CA ALA A 48 10.17 -13.64 -7.90
C ALA A 48 9.11 -12.66 -7.36
N ILE A 49 8.57 -12.95 -6.17
CA ILE A 49 7.61 -12.08 -5.48
C ILE A 49 8.26 -10.72 -5.15
N PHE A 50 9.42 -10.74 -4.50
CA PHE A 50 10.13 -9.50 -4.12
C PHE A 50 10.45 -8.61 -5.33
N ARG A 51 10.94 -9.18 -6.43
CA ARG A 51 11.27 -8.41 -7.64
C ARG A 51 10.04 -7.79 -8.29
N CYS A 52 8.93 -8.51 -8.35
CA CYS A 52 7.68 -8.02 -8.94
C CYS A 52 7.16 -6.78 -8.19
N PHE A 53 7.07 -6.87 -6.86
CA PHE A 53 6.50 -5.78 -6.05
C PHE A 53 7.47 -4.61 -5.86
N CYS A 54 8.72 -4.87 -5.48
CA CYS A 54 9.64 -3.80 -5.11
C CYS A 54 10.17 -3.04 -6.33
N LEU A 55 10.56 -3.73 -7.40
CA LEU A 55 11.17 -3.08 -8.57
C LEU A 55 10.10 -2.52 -9.51
N GLY A 56 9.09 -3.33 -9.83
CA GLY A 56 7.98 -2.92 -10.70
C GLY A 56 7.12 -1.84 -10.07
N GLY A 57 6.74 -2.01 -8.80
CA GLY A 57 5.91 -1.06 -8.07
C GLY A 57 6.58 0.30 -7.88
N MET A 58 7.86 0.31 -7.47
CA MET A 58 8.56 1.57 -7.21
C MET A 58 8.77 2.41 -8.49
N TYR A 59 8.97 1.76 -9.64
CA TYR A 59 9.04 2.46 -10.91
C TYR A 59 7.73 3.19 -11.26
N GLN A 60 6.58 2.52 -11.12
CA GLN A 60 5.27 3.13 -11.39
C GLN A 60 4.97 4.29 -10.43
N VAL A 61 5.33 4.15 -9.14
CA VAL A 61 5.23 5.23 -8.16
C VAL A 61 6.09 6.44 -8.57
N GLY A 62 7.30 6.20 -9.06
CA GLY A 62 8.18 7.25 -9.60
C GLY A 62 7.55 8.02 -10.75
N GLN A 63 6.95 7.32 -11.73
CA GLN A 63 6.24 7.96 -12.84
C GLN A 63 5.03 8.76 -12.37
N GLY A 64 4.22 8.21 -11.45
CA GLY A 64 3.08 8.91 -10.86
C GLY A 64 3.48 10.17 -10.11
N ASN A 65 4.60 10.16 -9.38
CA ASN A 65 5.13 11.32 -8.69
C ASN A 65 5.60 12.43 -9.64
N LYS A 66 6.17 12.06 -10.79
CA LYS A 66 6.55 13.02 -11.84
C LYS A 66 5.32 13.75 -12.39
N ILE A 67 4.27 13.01 -12.71
CA ILE A 67 3.00 13.59 -13.20
C ILE A 67 2.38 14.48 -12.12
N ARG A 68 2.33 14.02 -10.86
CA ARG A 68 1.81 14.81 -9.74
C ARG A 68 2.59 16.11 -9.53
N ARG A 69 3.91 16.10 -9.74
CA ARG A 69 4.74 17.31 -9.65
C ARG A 69 4.38 18.30 -10.76
N ALA A 70 4.24 17.84 -12.00
CA ALA A 70 3.84 18.69 -13.12
C ALA A 70 2.47 19.36 -12.87
N LEU A 71 1.48 18.61 -12.38
CA LEU A 71 0.16 19.16 -12.04
C LEU A 71 0.23 20.20 -10.89
N LYS A 72 1.12 20.00 -9.92
CA LYS A 72 1.33 20.99 -8.85
C LYS A 72 1.99 22.25 -9.38
N GLU A 73 2.97 22.12 -10.27
CA GLU A 73 3.64 23.25 -10.91
C GLU A 73 2.67 24.09 -11.73
N GLU A 74 1.77 23.45 -12.48
CA GLU A 74 0.68 24.12 -13.19
C GLU A 74 -0.21 24.93 -12.22
N LYS A 75 -0.65 24.31 -11.12
CA LYS A 75 -1.43 25.00 -10.08
C LYS A 75 -0.69 26.20 -9.49
N TYR A 76 0.61 26.07 -9.23
CA TYR A 76 1.42 27.17 -8.71
C TYR A 76 1.65 28.27 -9.74
N ALA A 77 1.80 27.93 -11.03
CA ALA A 77 1.89 28.89 -12.11
C ALA A 77 0.59 29.71 -12.22
N ALA A 78 -0.58 29.05 -12.21
CA ALA A 78 -1.87 29.72 -12.23
C ALA A 78 -2.05 30.67 -11.04
N ARG A 79 -1.67 30.23 -9.83
CA ARG A 79 -1.71 31.09 -8.64
C ARG A 79 -0.79 32.31 -8.77
N ARG A 80 0.45 32.12 -9.25
CA ARG A 80 1.40 33.23 -9.43
C ARG A 80 0.92 34.24 -10.46
N ALA A 81 0.20 33.80 -11.49
CA ALA A 81 -0.35 34.70 -12.50
C ALA A 81 -1.45 35.62 -11.94
N ILE A 82 -2.28 35.12 -11.03
CA ILE A 82 -3.41 35.87 -10.46
C ILE A 82 -2.99 36.68 -9.21
N LEU A 83 -1.91 36.28 -8.54
CA LEU A 83 -1.43 36.88 -7.28
C LEU A 83 -1.30 38.41 -7.33
N PRO A 84 -0.73 39.05 -8.36
CA PRO A 84 -0.59 40.51 -8.37
C PRO A 84 -1.93 41.26 -8.31
N ILE A 85 -2.99 40.69 -8.90
CA ILE A 85 -4.33 41.29 -8.89
C ILE A 85 -4.92 41.19 -7.48
N LEU A 86 -4.84 40.01 -6.86
CA LEU A 86 -5.31 39.81 -5.49
C LEU A 86 -4.53 40.67 -4.49
N GLN A 87 -3.22 40.85 -4.71
CA GLN A 87 -2.41 41.71 -3.88
C GLN A 87 -2.84 43.17 -4.02
N ALA A 88 -3.09 43.65 -5.23
CA ALA A 88 -3.58 45.01 -5.45
C ALA A 88 -4.94 45.25 -4.80
N GLU A 89 -5.89 44.29 -4.92
CA GLU A 89 -7.20 44.39 -4.26
C GLU A 89 -7.07 44.48 -2.72
N GLU A 90 -6.17 43.69 -2.13
CA GLU A 90 -5.95 43.72 -0.69
C GLU A 90 -5.22 44.99 -0.25
N ASP A 91 -4.25 45.47 -1.04
CA ASP A 91 -3.54 46.73 -0.76
C ASP A 91 -4.51 47.93 -0.76
N GLU A 92 -5.44 48.01 -1.73
CA GLU A 92 -6.50 49.03 -1.76
C GLU A 92 -7.42 48.97 -0.53
N ARG A 93 -7.85 47.76 -0.14
CA ARG A 93 -8.64 47.56 1.09
C ARG A 93 -7.87 48.00 2.33
N PHE A 94 -6.59 47.64 2.42
CA PHE A 94 -5.75 48.00 3.55
C PHE A 94 -5.57 49.51 3.66
N VAL A 95 -5.28 50.22 2.56
CA VAL A 95 -5.15 51.68 2.55
C VAL A 95 -6.44 52.35 2.99
N SER A 96 -7.59 51.89 2.51
CA SER A 96 -8.90 52.41 2.92
C SER A 96 -9.13 52.24 4.43
N GLU A 97 -8.90 51.05 4.98
CA GLU A 97 -9.06 50.79 6.42
C GLU A 97 -8.02 51.54 7.27
N TRP A 98 -6.80 51.69 6.76
CA TRP A 98 -5.74 52.44 7.42
C TRP A 98 -6.09 53.93 7.54
N ASN A 99 -6.65 54.54 6.49
CA ASN A 99 -7.11 55.93 6.53
C ASN A 99 -8.21 56.12 7.58
N LYS A 100 -9.20 55.21 7.65
CA LYS A 100 -10.23 55.25 8.70
C LYS A 100 -9.63 55.14 10.10
N TYR A 101 -8.61 54.31 10.27
CA TYR A 101 -7.90 54.17 11.53
C TYR A 101 -7.16 55.46 11.92
N LEU A 102 -6.51 56.12 10.97
CA LEU A 102 -5.83 57.41 11.21
C LEU A 102 -6.82 58.53 11.56
N ASP A 103 -7.96 58.59 10.88
CA ASP A 103 -9.03 59.55 11.20
C ASP A 103 -9.55 59.31 12.63
N TYR A 104 -9.78 58.04 12.98
CA TYR A 104 -10.17 57.65 14.34
C TYR A 104 -9.10 57.99 15.39
N GLU A 105 -7.82 57.74 15.08
CA GLU A 105 -6.70 58.08 15.96
C GLU A 105 -6.64 59.59 16.21
N ALA A 106 -6.80 60.40 15.17
CA ALA A 106 -6.83 61.87 15.27
C ALA A 106 -7.96 62.36 16.17
N ASP A 107 -9.16 61.78 16.03
CA ASP A 107 -10.33 62.13 16.84
C ASP A 107 -10.16 61.78 18.32
N VAL A 108 -9.58 60.61 18.61
CA VAL A 108 -9.38 60.11 19.99
C VAL A 108 -8.21 60.78 20.70
N MET A 109 -7.12 61.09 19.99
CA MET A 109 -5.86 61.58 20.59
C MET A 109 -5.74 63.10 20.65
N LYS A 110 -6.77 63.85 20.28
CA LYS A 110 -6.79 65.33 20.24
C LYS A 110 -6.36 66.02 21.56
N ASP A 111 -6.62 65.37 22.70
CA ASP A 111 -6.41 65.96 24.03
C ASP A 111 -5.05 65.58 24.65
N VAL A 112 -4.23 64.78 23.98
CA VAL A 112 -2.95 64.28 24.49
C VAL A 112 -1.79 65.17 24.01
N PRO A 113 -1.08 65.88 24.91
CA PRO A 113 -0.01 66.79 24.50
C PRO A 113 1.20 66.02 23.96
N GLY A 114 1.68 66.41 22.77
CA GLY A 114 2.86 65.83 22.14
C GLY A 114 2.61 64.60 21.27
N TRP A 115 1.35 64.15 21.13
CA TRP A 115 0.99 63.04 20.23
C TRP A 115 1.00 63.48 18.77
N LYS A 116 1.65 62.70 17.89
CA LYS A 116 1.63 62.90 16.44
C LYS A 116 0.87 61.74 15.79
N VAL A 117 -0.25 62.05 15.15
CA VAL A 117 -1.08 61.06 14.45
C VAL A 117 -0.28 60.39 13.34
N GLY A 118 -0.35 59.06 13.26
CA GLY A 118 0.35 58.29 12.23
C GLY A 118 1.88 58.23 12.39
N GLU A 119 2.41 58.58 13.56
CA GLU A 119 3.85 58.43 13.84
C GLU A 119 4.25 56.95 13.84
N ASN A 120 5.28 56.62 13.05
CA ASN A 120 5.71 55.24 12.88
C ASN A 120 6.47 54.76 14.14
N VAL A 121 5.87 53.83 14.88
CA VAL A 121 6.42 53.31 16.15
C VAL A 121 7.62 52.38 15.93
N LYS A 122 7.85 51.90 14.70
CA LYS A 122 8.99 51.03 14.38
C LYS A 122 10.28 51.85 14.26
N LEU A 123 11.10 51.84 15.31
CA LEU A 123 12.48 52.32 15.24
C LEU A 123 13.31 51.40 14.33
N GLY A 124 13.63 51.87 13.12
CA GLY A 124 14.63 51.24 12.26
C GLY A 124 14.22 51.12 10.80
N PHE A 125 14.25 52.24 10.08
CA PHE A 125 14.59 52.42 8.65
C PHE A 125 13.93 53.73 8.19
N LEU A 126 14.66 54.84 8.25
CA LEU A 126 14.53 56.03 7.38
C LEU A 126 15.54 57.10 7.82
N HIS A 127 16.81 56.79 7.55
CA HIS A 127 17.86 57.78 7.29
C HIS A 127 18.55 57.35 5.99
N ARG A 128 17.86 57.58 4.87
CA ARG A 128 18.41 57.84 3.54
C ARG A 128 17.33 58.45 2.67
#